data_AF-A0A1F3VME0-F1
#
_entry.id   AF-A0A1F3VME0-F1
#
_cell.length_a   1.000
_cell.length_b   1.000
_cell.length_c   1.000
_cell.angle_alpha   90.00
_cell.angle_beta   90.00
_cell.angle_gamma   90.00
#
_symmetry.space_group_name_H-M   'P 1'
#
loop_
_entity.id
_entity.type
_entity.pdbx_description
1 polymer ?
#
loop_
_entity_poly.entity_id
_entity_poly.type
_entity_poly.pdbx_seq_one_letter_code
_entity_poly.pdbx_strand_id
1 'polypeptide(L)'
;MAYIETSERFTKIKDAFDQKKEKSRTQADVDEFNAAVNDINKAAEQSNASSESCNSKRSNLIDEWNKTAEKFTDHHVPKGK
;
A
#
# COMPACT_ATOMS: atom_id res chain seq x y z
N MET A 1 6.20 1.44 -6.43
CA MET A 1 6.24 2.31 -7.62
C MET A 1 4.88 2.40 -8.32
N ALA A 2 4.17 1.29 -8.57
CA ALA A 2 2.90 1.28 -9.32
C ALA A 2 1.79 2.21 -8.79
N TYR A 3 1.65 2.39 -7.46
CA TYR A 3 0.62 3.27 -6.89
C TYR A 3 0.87 4.76 -7.16
N ILE A 4 2.10 5.24 -7.04
CA ILE A 4 2.43 6.67 -7.23
C ILE A 4 2.16 7.08 -8.67
N GLU A 5 2.64 6.29 -9.64
CA GLU A 5 2.40 6.53 -11.06
C GLU A 5 0.91 6.53 -11.41
N THR A 6 0.15 5.55 -10.88
CA THR A 6 -1.30 5.48 -11.11
C THR A 6 -2.03 6.64 -10.46
N SER A 7 -1.58 7.10 -9.29
CA SER A 7 -2.15 8.25 -8.60
C SER A 7 -1.93 9.54 -9.39
N GLU A 8 -0.73 9.76 -9.94
CA GLU A 8 -0.46 10.92 -10.78
C GLU A 8 -1.30 10.91 -12.06
N ARG A 9 -1.48 9.74 -12.68
CA ARG A 9 -2.35 9.58 -13.85
C ARG A 9 -3.80 9.89 -13.49
N PHE A 10 -4.31 9.35 -12.38
CA PHE A 10 -5.66 9.60 -11.90
C PHE A 10 -5.91 11.09 -11.65
N THR A 11 -4.99 11.79 -10.97
CA THR A 11 -5.13 13.24 -10.72
C THR A 11 -5.27 14.02 -12.03
N LYS A 12 -4.45 13.72 -13.05
CA LYS A 12 -4.54 14.39 -14.36
C LYS A 12 -5.89 14.16 -15.04
N ILE A 13 -6.38 12.92 -15.05
CA ILE A 13 -7.67 12.57 -15.64
C ILE A 13 -8.81 13.23 -14.87
N LYS A 14 -8.76 13.22 -13.54
CA LYS A 14 -9.73 13.87 -12.67
C LYS A 14 -9.78 15.37 -12.91
N ASP A 15 -8.65 16.04 -12.97
CA ASP A 15 -8.58 17.48 -13.22
C ASP A 15 -9.18 17.84 -14.59
N ALA A 16 -8.89 17.05 -15.63
CA ALA A 16 -9.48 17.23 -16.95
C ALA A 16 -11.01 17.02 -16.95
N PHE A 17 -11.49 15.99 -16.22
CA PHE A 17 -12.91 15.68 -16.08
C PHE A 17 -13.68 16.75 -15.29
N ASP A 18 -13.06 17.30 -14.25
CA ASP A 18 -13.63 18.34 -13.39
C ASP A 18 -13.68 19.71 -14.08
N GLN A 19 -12.70 20.02 -14.94
CA GLN A 19 -12.72 21.23 -15.77
C GLN A 19 -13.84 21.21 -16.82
N LYS A 20 -14.27 20.02 -17.26
CA LYS A 20 -15.42 19.88 -18.15
C LYS A 20 -16.72 20.11 -17.39
N LYS A 21 -17.48 21.12 -17.82
CA LYS A 21 -18.85 21.35 -17.35
C LYS A 21 -19.66 20.07 -17.55
N GLU A 22 -20.49 19.73 -16.56
CA GLU A 22 -21.25 18.48 -16.56
C GLU A 22 -22.04 18.25 -17.86
N LYS A 23 -22.76 19.27 -18.33
CA LYS A 23 -23.51 19.25 -19.61
C LYS A 23 -22.66 19.04 -20.87
N SER A 24 -21.33 19.14 -20.75
CA SER A 24 -20.36 19.02 -21.84
C SER A 24 -19.52 17.76 -21.71
N ARG A 25 -19.73 16.95 -20.68
CA ARG A 25 -19.10 15.64 -20.53
C ARG A 25 -19.73 14.66 -21.51
N THR A 26 -18.89 13.85 -22.13
CA THR A 26 -19.30 12.75 -22.99
C THR A 26 -19.30 11.44 -22.21
N GLN A 27 -19.94 10.40 -22.74
CA GLN A 27 -19.84 9.06 -22.16
C GLN A 27 -18.38 8.58 -22.11
N ALA A 28 -17.58 8.89 -23.14
CA ALA A 28 -16.16 8.57 -23.17
C ALA A 28 -15.38 9.23 -22.02
N ASP A 29 -15.72 10.47 -21.65
CA ASP A 29 -15.11 11.15 -20.50
C ASP A 29 -15.43 10.44 -19.18
N VAL A 30 -16.67 9.96 -19.03
CA VAL A 30 -17.13 9.22 -17.85
C VAL A 30 -16.44 7.85 -17.78
N ASP A 31 -16.33 7.17 -18.92
CA ASP A 31 -15.71 5.84 -19.01
C ASP A 31 -14.21 5.92 -18.70
N GLU A 32 -13.50 6.93 -19.23
CA GLU A 32 -12.09 7.16 -18.93
C GLU A 32 -11.87 7.47 -17.44
N PHE A 33 -12.71 8.34 -16.86
CA PHE A 33 -12.64 8.65 -15.43
C PHE A 33 -12.88 7.39 -14.58
N ASN A 34 -13.92 6.61 -14.88
CA ASN A 34 -14.24 5.39 -14.14
C ASN A 34 -13.14 4.33 -14.27
N ALA A 35 -12.53 4.19 -15.44
CA ALA A 35 -11.38 3.32 -15.63
C ALA A 35 -10.20 3.75 -14.74
N ALA A 36 -9.90 5.05 -14.70
CA ALA A 36 -8.86 5.61 -13.84
C ALA A 36 -9.14 5.39 -12.34
N VAL A 37 -10.40 5.51 -11.90
CA VAL A 37 -10.84 5.19 -10.53
C VAL A 37 -10.58 3.71 -10.20
N ASN A 38 -10.96 2.80 -11.10
CA ASN A 38 -10.74 1.37 -10.89
C ASN A 38 -9.25 1.02 -10.79
N ASP A 39 -8.43 1.63 -11.64
CA ASP A 39 -6.98 1.42 -11.64
C ASP A 39 -6.32 1.88 -10.33
N ILE A 40 -6.66 3.08 -9.85
CA ILE A 40 -6.07 3.58 -8.60
C ILE A 40 -6.54 2.78 -7.37
N ASN A 41 -7.81 2.36 -7.34
CA ASN A 41 -8.32 1.51 -6.27
C ASN A 41 -7.57 0.17 -6.23
N LYS A 42 -7.39 -0.47 -7.38
CA LYS A 42 -6.63 -1.72 -7.49
C LYS A 42 -5.17 -1.55 -7.04
N ALA A 43 -4.52 -0.46 -7.45
CA ALA A 43 -3.15 -0.17 -7.04
C ALA A 43 -3.03 0.12 -5.53
N ALA A 44 -4.04 0.76 -4.94
CA ALA A 44 -4.13 1.01 -3.50
C ALA A 44 -4.27 -0.29 -2.72
N GLU A 45 -5.21 -1.16 -3.13
CA GLU A 45 -5.44 -2.48 -2.51
C GLU A 45 -4.16 -3.33 -2.52
N GLN A 46 -3.47 -3.39 -3.66
CA GLN A 46 -2.20 -4.13 -3.77
C GLN A 46 -1.10 -3.56 -2.87
N SER A 47 -1.03 -2.23 -2.75
CA SER A 47 -0.05 -1.56 -1.89
C SER A 47 -0.33 -1.80 -0.41
N ASN A 48 -1.61 -1.79 -0.01
CA ASN A 48 -2.03 -2.08 1.35
C ASN A 48 -1.74 -3.54 1.70
N ALA A 49 -2.15 -4.49 0.85
CA ALA A 49 -1.89 -5.92 1.06
C ALA A 49 -0.39 -6.23 1.16
N SER A 50 0.44 -5.60 0.33
CA SER A 50 1.90 -5.74 0.39
C SER A 50 2.47 -5.19 1.69
N SER A 51 1.96 -4.03 2.14
CA SER A 51 2.39 -3.38 3.39
C SER A 51 2.00 -4.21 4.61
N GLU A 52 0.77 -4.74 4.64
CA GLU A 52 0.30 -5.64 5.69
C GLU A 52 1.13 -6.93 5.75
N SER A 53 1.39 -7.55 4.59
CA SER A 53 2.23 -8.74 4.50
C SER A 53 3.66 -8.46 5.02
N CYS A 54 4.24 -7.33 4.62
CA CYS A 54 5.56 -6.91 5.08
C CYS A 54 5.58 -6.68 6.59
N ASN A 55 4.58 -5.97 7.12
CA ASN A 55 4.47 -5.68 8.55
C ASN A 55 4.31 -6.97 9.37
N SER A 56 3.44 -7.89 8.93
CA SER A 56 3.25 -9.19 9.57
C SER A 56 4.54 -10.01 9.60
N LYS A 57 5.25 -10.10 8.47
CA LYS A 57 6.55 -10.80 8.40
C LYS A 57 7.58 -10.15 9.32
N ARG A 58 7.65 -8.81 9.35
CA ARG A 58 8.55 -8.06 10.22
C ARG A 58 8.28 -8.36 11.70
N SER A 59 7.02 -8.33 12.13
CA SER A 59 6.64 -8.66 13.51
C SER A 59 7.08 -10.08 13.88
N ASN A 60 6.80 -11.06 13.03
CA ASN A 60 7.21 -12.44 13.26
C ASN A 60 8.74 -12.58 13.37
N LEU A 61 9.51 -11.90 12.52
CA LEU A 61 10.97 -11.93 12.57
C LEU A 61 11.52 -11.28 13.85
N ILE A 62 10.90 -10.20 14.32
CA ILE A 62 11.26 -9.56 15.60
C ILE A 62 10.97 -10.50 16.77
N ASP A 63 9.82 -11.17 16.77
CA ASP A 63 9.45 -12.10 17.83
C ASP A 63 10.42 -13.30 17.88
N GLU A 64 10.76 -13.86 16.72
CA GLU A 64 11.74 -14.96 16.65
C GLU A 64 13.16 -14.52 17.01
N TRP A 65 13.57 -13.31 16.64
CA TRP A 65 14.81 -12.72 17.09
C TRP A 65 14.86 -12.60 18.62
N ASN A 66 13.80 -12.05 19.23
CA ASN A 66 13.72 -11.87 20.67
C ASN A 66 13.77 -13.21 21.41
N LYS A 67 13.01 -14.22 20.97
CA LYS A 67 13.06 -15.58 21.54
C LYS A 67 14.44 -16.21 21.42
N THR A 68 15.13 -15.99 20.29
CA THR A 68 16.47 -16.54 20.06
C THR A 68 17.49 -15.85 20.96
N ALA A 69 17.41 -14.53 21.08
CA ALA A 69 18.26 -13.74 21.98
C ALA A 69 18.06 -14.18 23.45
N GLU A 70 16.80 -14.33 23.88
CA GLU A 70 16.47 -14.81 25.23
C GLU A 70 17.08 -16.18 25.51
N LYS A 71 16.86 -17.17 24.62
CA LYS A 71 17.45 -18.52 24.75
C LYS A 71 18.97 -18.49 24.81
N PHE A 72 19.61 -17.69 23.97
CA PHE A 72 21.05 -17.53 23.96
C PHE A 72 21.53 -16.97 25.32
N THR A 73 20.91 -15.90 25.80
CA THR A 73 21.29 -15.29 27.08
C THR A 73 21.01 -16.21 28.26
N ASP A 74 19.89 -16.93 28.27
CA ASP A 74 19.55 -17.90 29.31
C ASP A 74 20.57 -19.04 29.41
N HIS A 75 21.13 -19.46 28.27
CA HIS A 75 22.10 -20.54 28.24
C HIS A 75 23.54 -20.07 28.53
N HIS A 76 23.90 -18.87 28.09
CA HIS A 76 25.29 -18.42 28.08
C HIS A 76 25.64 -17.30 29.06
N VAL A 77 24.64 -16.62 29.63
CA VAL A 77 24.87 -15.56 30.64
C VAL A 77 24.56 -16.13 32.03
N PRO A 78 25.55 -16.21 32.94
CA PRO A 78 25.32 -16.65 34.30
C PRO A 78 24.29 -15.75 34.99
N LYS A 79 23.18 -16.34 35.46
CA LYS A 79 22.23 -15.61 36.31
C LYS A 79 22.90 -15.45 37.68
N GLY A 80 23.27 -14.22 38.03
CA GLY A 80 23.85 -13.89 39.33
C GLY A 80 22.96 -14.40 40.47
N LYS A 81 23.58 -14.76 41.60
CA LYS A 81 22.89 -15.28 42.79
C LYS A 81 21.91 -14.27 43.38
#